data_AF-A0A917N771-F1
#
_entry.id   AF-A0A917N771-F1
#
_cell.length_a   1.000
_cell.length_b   1.000
_cell.length_c   1.000
_cell.angle_alpha   90.00
_cell.angle_beta   90.00
_cell.angle_gamma   90.00
#
_symmetry.space_group_name_H-M   'P 1'
#
loop_
_entity.id
_entity.type
_entity.pdbx_description
1 polymer ?
#
loop_
_entity_poly.entity_id
_entity_poly.type
_entity_poly.pdbx_seq_one_letter_code
_entity_poly.pdbx_strand_id
1 'polypeptide(L)'
;MRDQDDRGEPNLLRHTGPALVFDGYEHLESRIDVRGPRRGREHRAGAARRETAGRPGMPEWGMLPIPRRLLQQGVTDMVRISDARMSGTSYGTCVLHVAPESFAGGPLALVRDGDLIELDVPNRRLDLHVPPKELERRRAEWQQPEPVFTRGYGKLFGRHITQADKGCDFDFLAGSGGAPEPAIH
;
A
#
# COMPACT_ATOMS: atom_id res chain seq x y z
N MET A 1 32.66 -2.34 -5.29
CA MET A 1 31.58 -1.53 -4.72
C MET A 1 30.34 -2.40 -4.84
N ARG A 2 29.84 -2.95 -3.73
CA ARG A 2 28.66 -3.85 -3.76
C ARG A 2 27.43 -2.96 -3.72
N ASP A 3 26.59 -3.04 -4.74
CA ASP A 3 25.28 -2.38 -4.77
C ASP A 3 24.45 -2.93 -3.60
N GLN A 4 24.40 -2.14 -2.53
CA GLN A 4 23.46 -2.31 -1.43
C GLN A 4 22.22 -1.49 -1.77
N ASP A 5 21.28 -2.03 -2.54
CA ASP A 5 19.92 -1.49 -2.48
C ASP A 5 18.78 -2.44 -2.88
N ASP A 6 19.04 -3.55 -3.58
CA ASP A 6 17.97 -4.51 -3.89
C ASP A 6 17.84 -5.58 -2.79
N ARG A 7 16.98 -5.32 -1.81
CA ARG A 7 16.61 -6.28 -0.73
C ARG A 7 15.52 -7.30 -1.14
N GLY A 8 15.15 -7.35 -2.42
CA GLY A 8 14.16 -8.29 -2.98
C GLY A 8 14.80 -9.42 -3.79
N GLU A 9 14.06 -10.51 -4.05
CA GLU A 9 14.55 -11.55 -4.97
C GLU A 9 14.73 -10.98 -6.39
N PRO A 10 15.90 -11.13 -7.06
CA PRO A 10 16.17 -10.50 -8.35
C PRO A 10 15.14 -10.84 -9.45
N ASN A 11 14.53 -12.02 -9.38
CA ASN A 11 13.50 -12.46 -10.33
C ASN A 11 12.10 -11.88 -10.06
N LEU A 12 11.93 -11.09 -8.99
CA LEU A 12 10.70 -10.36 -8.67
C LEU A 12 10.79 -8.86 -8.98
N LEU A 13 11.99 -8.34 -9.30
CA LEU A 13 12.19 -6.94 -9.69
C LEU A 13 11.50 -6.58 -11.02
N ARG A 14 11.20 -7.59 -11.85
CA ARG A 14 10.28 -7.49 -12.97
C ARG A 14 9.29 -8.63 -12.92
N HIS A 15 8.04 -8.34 -12.57
CA HIS A 15 7.04 -9.36 -12.30
C HIS A 15 5.64 -8.87 -12.69
N THR A 16 4.84 -9.75 -13.29
CA THR A 16 3.41 -9.51 -13.53
C THR A 16 2.61 -10.63 -12.90
N GLY A 17 1.57 -10.28 -12.13
CA GLY A 17 0.73 -11.27 -11.50
C GLY A 17 -0.64 -10.74 -11.08
N PRO A 18 -1.60 -11.64 -10.82
CA PRO A 18 -2.93 -11.26 -10.38
C PRO A 18 -2.94 -10.80 -8.94
N ALA A 19 -3.60 -9.67 -8.67
CA ALA A 19 -3.78 -9.10 -7.34
C ALA A 19 -4.55 -10.06 -6.42
N LEU A 20 -4.07 -10.16 -5.19
CA LEU A 20 -4.84 -10.64 -4.04
C LEU A 20 -5.04 -9.48 -3.07
N VAL A 21 -6.29 -9.05 -2.95
CA VAL A 21 -6.67 -7.80 -2.28
C VAL A 21 -7.14 -8.08 -0.86
N PHE A 22 -6.53 -7.38 0.09
CA PHE A 22 -6.94 -7.38 1.49
C PHE A 22 -7.40 -5.99 1.89
N ASP A 23 -8.38 -5.95 2.78
CA ASP A 23 -9.07 -4.73 3.24
C ASP A 23 -8.77 -4.56 4.73
N GLY A 24 -7.67 -3.88 5.03
CA GLY A 24 -7.17 -3.83 6.40
C GLY A 24 -6.56 -5.15 6.86
N TYR A 25 -6.30 -5.23 8.17
CA TYR A 25 -5.54 -6.34 8.78
C TYR A 25 -6.44 -7.54 9.12
N GLU A 26 -7.64 -7.28 9.65
CA GLU A 26 -8.62 -8.33 9.98
C GLU A 26 -9.02 -9.14 8.74
N HIS A 27 -9.23 -8.46 7.61
CA HIS A 27 -9.53 -9.14 6.35
C HIS A 27 -8.35 -9.99 5.87
N LEU A 28 -7.12 -9.51 6.05
CA LEU A 28 -5.91 -10.25 5.73
C LEU A 28 -5.83 -11.54 6.55
N GLU A 29 -5.93 -11.45 7.88
CA GLU A 29 -5.87 -12.62 8.75
C GLU A 29 -6.96 -13.64 8.43
N SER A 30 -8.18 -13.16 8.12
CA SER A 30 -9.30 -14.03 7.79
C SER A 30 -9.15 -14.77 6.46
N ARG A 31 -8.33 -14.26 5.52
CA ARG A 31 -8.34 -14.70 4.12
C ARG A 31 -7.01 -15.30 3.66
N ILE A 32 -5.88 -14.87 4.22
CA ILE A 32 -4.54 -15.20 3.70
C ILE A 32 -4.28 -16.70 3.57
N ASP A 33 -4.81 -17.51 4.49
CA ASP A 33 -4.64 -18.97 4.50
C ASP A 33 -5.91 -19.75 4.12
N VAL A 34 -7.01 -19.06 3.77
CA VAL A 34 -8.27 -19.71 3.36
C VAL A 34 -8.08 -20.46 2.03
N ARG A 35 -8.71 -21.63 1.89
CA ARG A 35 -8.64 -22.46 0.67
C ARG A 35 -9.40 -21.81 -0.48
N GLY A 36 -8.76 -20.85 -1.14
CA GLY A 36 -9.13 -20.40 -2.48
C GLY A 36 -8.82 -21.43 -3.57
N PRO A 37 -9.24 -21.19 -4.83
CA PRO A 37 -8.94 -22.06 -5.97
C PRO A 37 -7.44 -22.34 -6.07
N ARG A 38 -7.06 -23.54 -6.52
CA ARG A 38 -5.65 -23.95 -6.68
C ARG A 38 -4.94 -22.99 -7.63
N ARG A 39 -4.20 -22.02 -7.08
CA ARG A 39 -3.21 -21.21 -7.79
C ARG A 39 -1.90 -21.99 -7.75
N GLY A 40 -1.42 -22.46 -8.91
CA GLY A 40 -0.16 -23.21 -9.05
C GLY A 40 1.10 -22.40 -8.68
N ARG A 41 2.28 -23.03 -8.77
CA ARG A 41 3.58 -22.39 -8.45
C ARG A 41 3.92 -21.18 -9.33
N GLU A 42 3.31 -21.08 -10.51
CA GLU A 42 3.40 -19.92 -11.40
C GLU A 42 2.74 -18.66 -10.83
N HIS A 43 1.95 -18.82 -9.75
CA HIS A 43 1.39 -17.71 -8.99
C HIS A 43 2.31 -17.35 -7.82
N ARG A 44 3.54 -16.89 -8.13
CA ARG A 44 4.27 -15.92 -7.26
C ARG A 44 3.56 -14.55 -7.30
N ALA A 45 2.24 -14.58 -7.34
CA ALA A 45 1.35 -13.53 -7.77
C ALA A 45 1.43 -12.36 -6.80
N GLY A 46 1.66 -11.15 -7.34
CA GLY A 46 1.70 -9.93 -6.56
C GLY A 46 0.47 -9.79 -5.67
N ALA A 47 0.65 -9.80 -4.36
CA ALA A 47 -0.40 -9.38 -3.45
C ALA A 47 -0.40 -7.86 -3.41
N ALA A 48 -1.48 -7.26 -3.87
CA ALA A 48 -1.73 -5.84 -3.64
C ALA A 48 -2.69 -5.74 -2.48
N ARG A 49 -2.21 -5.28 -1.33
CA ARG A 49 -3.09 -4.92 -0.22
C ARG A 49 -3.49 -3.47 -0.36
N ARG A 50 -4.76 -3.21 -0.07
CA ARG A 50 -5.29 -1.86 0.12
C ARG A 50 -5.55 -1.66 1.61
N GLU A 51 -5.01 -0.62 2.23
CA GLU A 51 -5.41 -0.25 3.58
C GLU A 51 -6.71 0.54 3.56
N THR A 52 -7.78 -0.16 3.21
CA THR A 52 -9.10 0.42 2.94
C THR A 52 -9.86 0.78 4.23
N ALA A 53 -9.27 0.46 5.40
CA ALA A 53 -9.72 0.95 6.71
C ALA A 53 -9.12 2.30 7.14
N GLY A 54 -8.27 2.95 6.32
CA GLY A 54 -7.82 4.32 6.58
C GLY A 54 -7.33 4.56 8.01
N ARG A 55 -6.58 3.61 8.59
CA ARG A 55 -6.05 3.77 9.94
C ARG A 55 -5.05 4.93 9.87
N PRO A 56 -5.35 6.08 10.49
CA PRO A 56 -4.49 7.24 10.36
C PRO A 56 -3.12 6.95 10.97
N GLY A 57 -2.07 7.50 10.34
CA GLY A 57 -0.70 7.37 10.81
C GLY A 57 0.18 6.39 10.03
N MET A 58 -0.31 5.81 8.93
CA MET A 58 0.47 4.98 7.99
C MET A 58 1.28 3.89 8.72
N PRO A 59 0.63 2.85 9.29
CA PRO A 59 1.30 1.84 10.11
C PRO A 59 2.35 1.03 9.34
N GLU A 60 3.24 0.33 10.06
CA GLU A 60 4.27 -0.54 9.48
C GLU A 60 3.72 -1.91 9.07
N TRP A 61 2.73 -1.91 8.19
CA TRP A 61 2.01 -3.11 7.77
C TRP A 61 2.20 -3.46 6.29
N GLY A 62 3.18 -2.85 5.63
CA GLY A 62 3.55 -3.17 4.25
C GLY A 62 4.27 -4.51 4.10
N MET A 63 4.86 -5.03 5.17
CA MET A 63 5.44 -6.37 5.20
C MET A 63 4.34 -7.42 5.38
N LEU A 64 3.62 -7.72 4.30
CA LEU A 64 2.57 -8.74 4.34
C LEU A 64 3.17 -10.13 4.55
N PRO A 65 2.53 -10.98 5.37
CA PRO A 65 2.95 -12.36 5.50
C PRO A 65 2.76 -13.10 4.17
N ILE A 66 3.61 -14.10 3.94
CA ILE A 66 3.48 -15.01 2.80
C ILE A 66 2.47 -16.10 3.21
N PRO A 67 1.45 -16.40 2.38
CA PRO A 67 0.53 -17.50 2.64
C PRO A 67 1.25 -18.80 2.97
N ARG A 68 0.80 -19.55 4.00
CA ARG A 68 1.47 -20.76 4.48
C ARG A 68 1.68 -21.81 3.39
N ARG A 69 0.78 -21.88 2.42
CA ARG A 69 0.90 -22.80 1.28
C ARG A 69 2.04 -22.47 0.35
N LEU A 70 2.33 -21.18 0.15
CA LEU A 70 3.46 -20.74 -0.67
C LEU A 70 4.77 -21.04 0.07
N LEU A 71 4.82 -20.76 1.39
CA LEU A 71 5.94 -21.15 2.24
C LEU A 71 6.21 -22.67 2.19
N GLN A 72 5.18 -23.51 2.29
CA GLN A 72 5.29 -24.98 2.17
C GLN A 72 5.76 -25.45 0.79
N GLN A 73 5.59 -24.63 -0.26
CA GLN A 73 6.11 -24.90 -1.60
C GLN A 73 7.55 -24.39 -1.80
N GLY A 74 8.14 -23.79 -0.77
CA GLY A 74 9.49 -23.20 -0.79
C GLY A 74 9.54 -21.77 -1.32
N VAL A 75 8.40 -21.07 -1.43
CA VAL A 75 8.37 -19.65 -1.79
C VAL A 75 8.75 -18.83 -0.57
N THR A 76 9.81 -18.03 -0.70
CA THR A 76 10.38 -17.20 0.37
C THR A 76 10.16 -15.71 0.18
N ASP A 77 9.77 -15.28 -1.02
CA ASP A 77 9.42 -13.90 -1.34
C ASP A 77 8.26 -13.83 -2.34
N MET A 78 7.55 -12.70 -2.32
CA MET A 78 6.48 -12.34 -3.23
C MET A 78 6.35 -10.82 -3.30
N VAL A 79 5.91 -10.31 -4.45
CA VAL A 79 5.62 -8.87 -4.61
C VAL A 79 4.47 -8.49 -3.69
N ARG A 80 4.69 -7.48 -2.83
CA ARG A 80 3.72 -6.97 -1.86
C ARG A 80 3.58 -5.47 -2.04
N ILE A 81 2.37 -4.99 -2.28
CA ILE A 81 2.11 -3.56 -2.57
C ILE A 81 1.18 -3.01 -1.50
N SER A 82 1.49 -1.84 -0.95
CA SER A 82 0.64 -1.14 0.02
C SER A 82 0.91 0.37 0.05
N ASP A 83 -0.09 1.11 0.50
CA ASP A 83 -0.03 2.50 0.95
C ASP A 83 0.48 2.65 2.40
N ALA A 84 1.13 1.60 2.94
CA ALA A 84 1.66 1.53 4.29
C ALA A 84 3.18 1.71 4.35
N ARG A 85 3.74 1.71 5.57
CA ARG A 85 5.19 1.64 5.82
C ARG A 85 5.64 0.21 6.06
N MET A 86 6.94 0.01 6.21
CA MET A 86 7.51 -1.21 6.80
C MET A 86 8.67 -0.86 7.72
N SER A 87 8.99 -1.77 8.65
CA SER A 87 10.16 -1.62 9.51
C SER A 87 11.45 -1.66 8.69
N GLY A 88 12.43 -0.83 9.03
CA GLY A 88 13.73 -0.78 8.34
C GLY A 88 14.54 -2.08 8.39
N THR A 89 14.18 -3.01 9.28
CA THR A 89 14.79 -4.35 9.42
C THR A 89 14.11 -5.43 8.58
N SER A 90 12.98 -5.11 7.93
CA SER A 90 12.23 -6.04 7.08
C SER A 90 12.90 -6.23 5.70
N TYR A 91 12.58 -7.34 5.01
CA TYR A 91 13.17 -7.73 3.73
C TYR A 91 12.13 -8.28 2.73
N GLY A 92 12.55 -8.42 1.48
CA GLY A 92 11.74 -8.95 0.38
C GLY A 92 11.13 -7.85 -0.49
N THR A 93 10.42 -8.27 -1.53
CA THR A 93 9.98 -7.39 -2.62
C THR A 93 8.71 -6.63 -2.26
N CYS A 94 8.86 -5.50 -1.56
CA CYS A 94 7.78 -4.65 -1.08
C CYS A 94 7.76 -3.30 -1.80
N VAL A 95 6.59 -2.91 -2.32
CA VAL A 95 6.27 -1.55 -2.76
C VAL A 95 5.45 -0.88 -1.67
N LEU A 96 5.99 0.20 -1.13
CA LEU A 96 5.44 0.96 -0.01
C LEU A 96 5.03 2.36 -0.43
N HIS A 97 4.36 3.08 0.47
CA HIS A 97 4.06 4.51 0.31
C HIS A 97 3.33 4.83 -1.01
N VAL A 98 2.51 3.88 -1.50
CA VAL A 98 1.69 4.12 -2.69
C VAL A 98 0.80 5.32 -2.45
N ALA A 99 0.96 6.35 -3.27
CA ALA A 99 0.26 7.61 -3.19
C ALA A 99 -0.44 7.95 -4.52
N PRO A 100 -1.65 8.56 -4.51
CA PRO A 100 -2.48 8.81 -3.32
C PRO A 100 -2.90 7.51 -2.64
N GLU A 101 -3.05 7.55 -1.32
CA GLU A 101 -3.44 6.37 -0.54
C GLU A 101 -4.87 5.91 -0.88
N SER A 102 -5.19 4.67 -0.52
CA SER A 102 -6.49 4.08 -0.83
C SER A 102 -7.64 4.76 -0.08
N PHE A 103 -7.41 5.26 1.13
CA PHE A 103 -8.40 6.04 1.88
C PHE A 103 -8.77 7.36 1.19
N ALA A 104 -7.83 7.96 0.45
CA ALA A 104 -8.05 9.18 -0.34
C ALA A 104 -8.58 8.91 -1.76
N GLY A 105 -8.92 7.66 -2.10
CA GLY A 105 -9.45 7.29 -3.42
C GLY A 105 -8.39 7.18 -4.51
N GLY A 106 -7.13 6.97 -4.12
CA GLY A 106 -6.04 6.67 -5.06
C GLY A 106 -6.27 5.37 -5.85
N PRO A 107 -5.48 5.11 -6.90
CA PRO A 107 -5.67 3.93 -7.75
C PRO A 107 -5.68 2.60 -6.99
N LEU A 108 -4.93 2.49 -5.90
CA LEU A 108 -4.89 1.29 -5.05
C LEU A 108 -6.26 0.96 -4.43
N ALA A 109 -7.11 1.96 -4.19
CA ALA A 109 -8.48 1.77 -3.70
C ALA A 109 -9.38 1.01 -4.70
N LEU A 110 -9.04 1.07 -5.99
CA LEU A 110 -9.83 0.54 -7.09
C LEU A 110 -9.43 -0.87 -7.50
N VAL A 111 -8.32 -1.39 -6.96
CA VAL A 111 -7.83 -2.74 -7.24
C VAL A 111 -8.80 -3.78 -6.70
N ARG A 112 -9.05 -4.81 -7.50
CA ARG A 112 -9.91 -5.96 -7.19
C ARG A 112 -9.11 -7.26 -7.37
N ASP A 113 -9.57 -8.33 -6.72
CA ASP A 113 -8.94 -9.65 -6.84
C ASP A 113 -8.87 -10.07 -8.31
N GLY A 114 -7.69 -10.54 -8.73
CA GLY A 114 -7.46 -11.03 -10.08
C GLY A 114 -7.00 -9.97 -11.08
N ASP A 115 -7.09 -8.67 -10.78
CA ASP A 115 -6.51 -7.64 -11.64
C ASP A 115 -5.01 -7.88 -11.83
N LEU A 116 -4.50 -7.76 -13.04
CA LEU A 116 -3.07 -7.93 -13.30
C LEU A 116 -2.31 -6.65 -12.90
N ILE A 117 -1.24 -6.82 -12.12
CA ILE A 117 -0.32 -5.74 -11.76
C ILE A 117 1.08 -6.13 -12.24
N GLU A 118 1.74 -5.19 -12.91
CA GLU A 118 3.12 -5.31 -13.36
C GLU A 118 4.02 -4.40 -12.52
N LEU A 119 5.03 -4.99 -11.89
CA LEU A 119 6.15 -4.29 -11.29
C LEU A 119 7.34 -4.38 -12.26
N ASP A 120 7.94 -3.25 -12.59
CA ASP A 120 9.18 -3.17 -13.36
C ASP A 120 10.10 -2.12 -12.69
N VAL A 121 10.91 -2.59 -11.75
CA VAL A 121 11.86 -1.78 -10.98
C VAL A 121 12.92 -1.13 -11.90
N PRO A 122 13.55 -1.84 -12.85
CA PRO A 122 14.50 -1.22 -13.78
C PRO A 122 13.94 -0.01 -14.54
N ASN A 123 12.66 -0.07 -14.93
CA ASN A 123 11.99 1.03 -15.63
C ASN A 123 11.22 1.98 -14.69
N ARG A 124 11.28 1.78 -13.36
CA ARG A 124 10.56 2.56 -12.34
C ARG A 124 9.04 2.60 -12.57
N ARG A 125 8.46 1.46 -12.95
CA ARG A 125 7.03 1.34 -13.27
C ARG A 125 6.30 0.39 -12.34
N LEU A 126 5.06 0.76 -12.05
CA LEU A 126 4.06 -0.07 -11.40
C LEU A 126 2.73 0.16 -12.12
N ASP A 127 2.31 -0.80 -12.92
CA ASP A 127 1.16 -0.67 -13.81
C ASP A 127 0.01 -1.58 -13.38
N LEU A 128 -1.20 -1.01 -13.31
CA LEU A 128 -2.44 -1.74 -13.12
C LEU A 128 -3.08 -1.98 -14.49
N HIS A 129 -3.14 -3.24 -14.92
CA HIS A 129 -3.67 -3.65 -16.22
C HIS A 129 -5.20 -3.78 -16.19
N VAL A 130 -5.87 -2.65 -15.92
CA VAL A 130 -7.33 -2.52 -15.96
C VAL A 130 -7.69 -1.45 -16.99
N PRO A 131 -8.66 -1.72 -17.90
CA PRO A 131 -9.05 -0.73 -18.90
C PRO A 131 -9.48 0.61 -18.27
N PRO A 132 -9.14 1.77 -18.87
CA PRO A 132 -9.49 3.08 -18.30
C PRO A 132 -10.97 3.25 -17.98
N LYS A 133 -11.87 2.79 -18.87
CA LYS A 133 -13.33 2.83 -18.66
C LYS A 133 -13.78 2.07 -17.42
N GLU A 134 -13.14 0.93 -17.12
CA GLU A 134 -13.46 0.16 -15.92
C GLU A 134 -12.92 0.86 -14.67
N LEU A 135 -11.73 1.46 -14.73
CA LEU A 135 -11.22 2.27 -13.61
C LEU A 135 -12.10 3.49 -13.32
N GLU A 136 -12.60 4.17 -14.36
CA GLU A 136 -13.55 5.27 -14.21
C GLU A 136 -14.85 4.80 -13.54
N ARG A 137 -15.41 3.68 -13.98
CA ARG A 137 -16.60 3.08 -13.36
C ARG A 137 -16.36 2.75 -11.89
N ARG A 138 -15.25 2.08 -11.58
CA ARG A 138 -14.87 1.75 -10.19
C ARG A 138 -14.68 3.00 -9.34
N ARG A 139 -14.11 4.06 -9.91
CA ARG A 139 -13.93 5.36 -9.24
C ARG A 139 -15.27 6.03 -8.96
N ALA A 140 -16.23 5.96 -9.88
CA ALA A 140 -17.57 6.50 -9.67
C ALA A 140 -18.36 5.71 -8.60
N GLU A 141 -18.09 4.42 -8.46
CA GLU A 141 -18.68 3.56 -7.41
C GLU A 141 -17.96 3.68 -6.05
N TRP A 142 -16.76 4.24 -6.03
CA TRP A 142 -15.96 4.32 -4.82
C TRP A 142 -16.54 5.35 -3.85
N GLN A 143 -16.72 4.92 -2.62
CA GLN A 143 -17.13 5.78 -1.51
C GLN A 143 -16.01 5.80 -0.49
N GLN A 144 -15.66 7.02 -0.06
CA GLN A 144 -14.66 7.19 0.99
C GLN A 144 -15.16 6.51 2.27
N PRO A 145 -14.35 5.64 2.90
CA PRO A 145 -14.69 5.07 4.20
C PRO A 145 -14.85 6.18 5.25
N GLU A 146 -15.75 5.96 6.22
CA GLU A 146 -15.95 6.92 7.31
C GLU A 146 -14.67 7.08 8.16
N PRO A 147 -14.26 8.32 8.49
CA PRO A 147 -13.11 8.54 9.36
C PRO A 147 -13.32 7.93 10.75
N VAL A 148 -12.31 7.19 11.24
CA VAL A 148 -12.35 6.56 12.58
C VAL A 148 -12.45 7.60 13.71
N PHE A 149 -11.80 8.76 13.54
CA PHE A 149 -11.78 9.82 14.55
C PHE A 149 -12.65 11.01 14.14
N THR A 150 -13.70 11.28 14.93
CA THR A 150 -14.62 12.40 14.69
C THR A 150 -14.27 13.68 15.48
N ARG A 151 -13.30 13.60 16.41
CA ARG A 151 -12.80 14.71 17.24
C ARG A 151 -11.34 14.52 17.68
N GLY A 152 -10.74 15.56 18.27
CA GLY A 152 -9.40 15.53 18.87
C GLY A 152 -8.27 15.46 17.84
N TYR A 153 -7.08 15.06 18.29
CA TYR A 153 -5.88 14.99 17.43
C TYR A 153 -6.08 14.08 16.21
N GLY A 154 -6.76 12.93 16.35
CA GLY A 154 -7.01 12.04 15.21
C GLY A 154 -7.81 12.70 14.08
N LYS A 155 -8.75 13.60 14.40
CA LYS A 155 -9.48 14.41 13.40
C LYS A 155 -8.56 15.44 12.76
N LEU A 156 -7.74 16.12 13.55
CA LEU A 156 -6.76 17.09 13.05
C LEU A 156 -5.76 16.39 12.10
N PHE A 157 -5.23 15.24 12.52
CA PHE A 157 -4.39 14.36 11.71
C PHE A 157 -5.03 14.02 10.37
N GLY A 158 -6.19 13.37 10.37
CA GLY A 158 -6.84 12.95 9.12
C GLY A 158 -7.24 14.11 8.19
N ARG A 159 -7.41 15.33 8.71
CA ARG A 159 -7.77 16.50 7.92
C ARG A 159 -6.57 17.20 7.28
N HIS A 160 -5.43 17.22 7.97
CA HIS A 160 -4.30 18.09 7.65
C HIS A 160 -3.03 17.34 7.24
N ILE A 161 -2.97 16.02 7.43
CA ILE A 161 -1.81 15.24 7.01
C ILE A 161 -1.71 15.22 5.49
N THR A 162 -0.50 15.49 4.99
CA THR A 162 -0.16 15.35 3.57
C THR A 162 0.13 13.90 3.23
N GLN A 163 0.11 13.57 1.93
CA GLN A 163 0.36 12.22 1.44
C GLN A 163 1.85 11.85 1.55
N ALA A 164 2.16 10.55 1.46
CA ALA A 164 3.52 10.03 1.64
C ALA A 164 4.54 10.56 0.63
N ASP A 165 4.11 10.88 -0.60
CA ASP A 165 4.94 11.54 -1.62
C ASP A 165 5.36 12.97 -1.22
N LYS A 166 4.71 13.56 -0.21
CA LYS A 166 5.00 14.88 0.36
C LYS A 166 5.60 14.82 1.77
N GLY A 167 5.89 13.61 2.27
CA GLY A 167 6.58 13.42 3.55
C GLY A 167 5.67 13.29 4.78
N CYS A 168 4.35 13.19 4.62
CA CYS A 168 3.39 13.06 5.73
C CYS A 168 3.54 14.17 6.79
N ASP A 169 3.72 15.42 6.38
CA ASP A 169 3.68 16.59 7.26
C ASP A 169 2.26 17.16 7.35
N PHE A 170 2.02 18.02 8.33
CA PHE A 170 0.82 18.85 8.39
C PHE A 170 0.89 19.98 7.38
N ASP A 171 -0.17 20.14 6.58
CA ASP A 171 -0.26 21.20 5.56
C ASP A 171 0.02 22.61 6.11
N PHE A 172 -0.44 22.90 7.33
CA PHE A 172 -0.26 24.18 8.01
C PHE A 172 1.09 24.36 8.72
N LEU A 173 1.93 23.31 8.79
CA LEU A 173 3.29 23.39 9.31
C LEU A 173 4.33 23.59 8.20
N ALA A 174 3.93 23.48 6.93
CA ALA A 174 4.82 23.68 5.80
C ALA A 174 5.37 25.11 5.77
N GLY A 175 6.70 25.25 5.67
CA GLY A 175 7.39 26.53 5.57
C GLY A 175 8.55 26.66 6.56
N SER A 176 9.21 27.81 6.56
CA SER A 176 10.36 28.12 7.43
C SER A 176 10.11 29.32 8.36
N GLY A 177 8.87 29.80 8.44
CA GLY A 177 8.50 30.93 9.28
C GLY A 177 8.62 30.60 10.76
N GLY A 178 9.23 31.50 11.54
CA GLY A 178 9.24 31.42 13.00
C GLY A 178 7.90 31.84 13.60
N ALA A 179 7.66 31.45 14.86
CA ALA A 179 6.50 31.95 15.60
C ALA A 179 6.72 33.44 15.94
N PRO A 180 5.76 34.33 15.62
CA PRO A 180 5.85 35.72 16.04
C PRO A 180 5.79 35.82 17.57
N GLU A 181 6.56 36.74 18.15
CA GLU A 181 6.46 37.04 19.58
C GLU A 181 5.13 37.73 19.85
N PRO A 182 4.34 37.28 20.84
CA PRO A 182 3.06 37.90 21.15
C PRO A 182 3.27 39.32 21.69
N ALA A 183 2.50 40.28 21.20
CA ALA A 183 2.51 41.62 21.74
C ALA A 183 1.98 41.60 23.19
N ILE A 184 2.76 42.15 24.13
CA ILE A 184 2.33 42.39 25.50
C ILE A 184 1.70 43.78 25.53
N HIS A 185 0.37 43.85 25.65
CA HIS A 185 -0.39 45.08 25.83
C HIS A 185 -1.15 45.04 27.16
#